data_AF-R4V0Y8-F1
#
_entry.id   AF-R4V0Y8-F1
#
_cell.length_a   1.000
_cell.length_b   1.000
_cell.length_c   1.000
_cell.angle_alpha   90.00
_cell.angle_beta   90.00
_cell.angle_gamma   90.00
#
_symmetry.space_group_name_H-M   'P 1'
#
loop_
_entity.id
_entity.type
_entity.pdbx_description
1 polymer ?
#
loop_
_entity_poly.entity_id
_entity_poly.type
_entity_poly.pdbx_seq_one_letter_code
_entity_poly.pdbx_strand_id
1 'polypeptide(L)'
;MNVFQICNDTSDAIEFFPPQSLYLKPIARLNISVQLPQMKLPGKTISNWEVMEKLKNMTKPEEFIVLKVSKSTLEFIRFEAEIENKSKLPSVIARLDTRTIKLSGFSELLKIRAAEAKIPYPTRHAWNSYFRDARNMNEMKPGERPDTIHINNLPCRWFATKQDKTKGNDIPSEYLFRKVFEVFGEVRCVDIPLADPYRNKMKTHLSGMKTFSFEKDLSFEGYVQFKEYICFVK
;
A
#
# COMPACT_ATOMS: atom_id res chain seq x y z
N MET A 1 -0.88 5.61 13.36
CA MET A 1 0.16 5.15 12.42
C MET A 1 0.33 6.29 11.46
N ASN A 2 1.49 6.96 11.44
CA ASN A 2 1.66 8.16 10.61
C ASN A 2 1.42 7.76 9.14
N VAL A 3 0.46 8.41 8.51
CA VAL A 3 0.08 8.16 7.10
C VAL A 3 1.24 8.50 6.18
N PHE A 4 2.12 9.40 6.61
CA PHE A 4 3.27 9.84 5.85
C PHE A 4 4.56 9.26 6.42
N GLN A 5 5.42 8.81 5.51
CA GLN A 5 6.76 8.31 5.79
C GLN A 5 7.74 8.99 4.84
N ILE A 6 8.95 9.27 5.35
CA ILE A 6 10.01 9.83 4.53
C ILE A 6 10.55 8.71 3.63
N CYS A 7 10.58 8.95 2.32
CA CYS A 7 11.26 8.09 1.36
C CYS A 7 12.73 8.52 1.29
N ASN A 8 13.62 7.66 1.78
CA ASN A 8 15.05 8.00 1.89
C ASN A 8 15.80 7.76 0.57
N ASP A 9 15.37 6.76 -0.22
CA ASP A 9 15.95 6.47 -1.52
C ASP A 9 14.93 6.68 -2.64
N THR A 10 15.22 7.61 -3.54
CA THR A 10 14.37 7.93 -4.70
C THR A 10 14.90 7.35 -6.02
N SER A 11 15.94 6.52 -5.99
CA SER A 11 16.66 6.05 -7.19
C SER A 11 15.82 5.20 -8.16
N ASP A 12 14.78 4.52 -7.68
CA ASP A 12 13.82 3.77 -8.52
C ASP A 12 12.43 4.41 -8.56
N ALA A 13 12.31 5.68 -8.16
CA ALA A 13 11.07 6.43 -8.28
C ALA A 13 10.68 6.62 -9.75
N ILE A 14 9.38 6.48 -10.03
CA ILE A 14 8.81 6.62 -11.37
C ILE A 14 7.99 7.90 -11.42
N GLU A 15 8.13 8.67 -12.49
CA GLU A 15 7.33 9.88 -12.71
C GLU A 15 5.84 9.54 -12.74
N PHE A 16 5.05 10.30 -11.97
CA PHE A 16 3.60 10.18 -11.97
C PHE A 16 2.95 11.44 -12.53
N PHE A 17 3.30 12.61 -11.99
CA PHE A 17 2.84 13.89 -12.52
C PHE A 17 3.91 14.96 -12.31
N PRO A 18 4.85 15.10 -13.26
CA PRO A 18 5.99 16.03 -13.17
C PRO A 18 5.63 17.50 -12.90
N PRO A 19 4.54 18.07 -13.46
CA PRO A 19 4.17 19.48 -13.20
C PRO A 19 3.94 19.80 -11.71
N GLN A 20 3.60 18.78 -10.90
CA GLN A 20 3.43 18.89 -9.45
C GLN A 20 4.53 18.15 -8.68
N SER A 21 5.58 17.68 -9.36
CA SER A 21 6.67 16.90 -8.77
C SER A 21 6.18 15.66 -8.01
N LEU A 22 5.16 14.99 -8.56
CA LEU A 22 4.63 13.74 -8.00
C LEU A 22 5.32 12.54 -8.65
N TYR A 23 5.78 11.63 -7.81
CA TYR A 23 6.47 10.41 -8.18
C TYR A 23 5.88 9.23 -7.41
N LEU A 24 5.98 8.04 -7.98
CA LEU A 24 5.56 6.78 -7.37
C LEU A 24 6.78 5.93 -7.06
N LYS A 25 6.82 5.39 -5.85
CA LYS A 25 7.82 4.42 -5.42
C LYS A 25 7.27 3.00 -5.67
N PRO A 26 7.95 2.15 -6.46
CA PRO A 26 7.52 0.78 -6.67
C PRO A 26 7.49 -0.02 -5.37
N ILE A 27 6.43 -0.79 -5.15
CA ILE A 27 6.35 -1.68 -3.99
C ILE A 27 7.28 -2.88 -4.19
N ALA A 28 8.16 -3.12 -3.22
CA ALA A 28 9.12 -4.22 -3.20
C ALA A 28 8.84 -5.16 -2.02
N ARG A 29 7.82 -6.02 -2.16
CA ARG A 29 7.38 -6.97 -1.13
C ARG A 29 7.87 -8.38 -1.39
N LEU A 30 8.23 -9.10 -0.33
CA LEU A 30 8.52 -10.53 -0.36
C LEU A 30 7.86 -11.26 0.80
N ASN A 31 7.55 -12.54 0.56
CA ASN A 31 7.09 -13.47 1.58
C ASN A 31 8.25 -14.39 1.96
N ILE A 32 8.47 -14.55 3.26
CA ILE A 32 9.50 -15.44 3.80
C ILE A 32 8.82 -16.48 4.69
N SER A 33 9.11 -17.76 4.48
CA SER A 33 8.63 -18.86 5.31
C SER A 33 9.81 -19.60 5.90
N VAL A 34 9.84 -19.70 7.23
CA VAL A 34 10.85 -20.45 7.98
C VAL A 34 10.20 -21.73 8.50
N GLN A 35 10.71 -22.88 8.08
CA GLN A 35 10.25 -24.17 8.57
C GLN A 35 10.78 -24.41 9.98
N LEU A 36 9.88 -24.71 10.90
CA LEU A 36 10.20 -25.06 12.27
C LEU A 36 10.50 -26.56 12.37
N PRO A 37 11.35 -26.97 13.33
CA PRO A 37 11.64 -28.38 13.54
C PRO A 37 10.39 -29.03 14.13
N GLN A 38 10.17 -30.32 13.86
CA GLN A 38 9.14 -31.07 14.59
C GLN A 38 9.60 -31.14 16.05
N MET A 39 8.99 -30.32 16.90
CA MET A 39 9.42 -30.13 18.28
C MET A 39 9.28 -31.45 19.06
N LYS A 40 10.38 -32.20 19.17
CA LYS A 40 10.47 -33.44 19.97
C LYS A 40 10.69 -33.16 21.45
N LEU A 41 11.12 -31.94 21.80
CA LEU A 41 11.48 -31.55 23.16
C LEU A 41 10.43 -30.61 23.76
N PRO A 42 9.70 -31.02 24.81
CA PRO A 42 8.73 -30.15 25.47
C PRO A 42 9.44 -28.98 26.16
N GLY A 43 8.85 -27.78 26.07
CA GLY A 43 9.27 -26.59 26.84
C GLY A 43 10.23 -25.61 26.16
N LYS A 44 10.73 -25.87 24.95
CA LYS A 44 11.54 -24.89 24.18
C LYS A 44 10.69 -24.16 23.15
N THR A 45 10.61 -22.84 23.20
CA THR A 45 9.92 -22.01 22.21
C THR A 45 10.91 -21.31 21.28
N ILE A 46 10.51 -21.07 20.04
CA ILE A 46 11.31 -20.32 19.07
C ILE A 46 10.92 -18.84 19.15
N SER A 47 11.92 -17.97 19.35
CA SER A 47 11.71 -16.52 19.39
C SER A 47 11.59 -15.96 17.98
N ASN A 48 10.45 -15.33 17.67
CA ASN A 48 10.26 -14.62 16.40
C ASN A 48 11.34 -13.56 16.17
N TRP A 49 11.76 -12.88 17.24
CA TRP A 49 12.79 -11.84 17.16
C TRP A 49 14.15 -12.41 16.73
N GLU A 50 14.55 -13.56 17.27
CA GLU A 50 15.81 -14.20 16.88
C GLU A 50 15.80 -14.59 15.39
N VAL A 51 14.68 -15.14 14.92
CA VAL A 51 14.47 -15.44 13.50
C VAL A 51 14.58 -14.16 12.66
N MET A 52 13.93 -13.07 13.07
CA MET A 52 13.99 -11.78 12.38
C MET A 52 15.42 -11.23 12.29
N GLU A 53 16.21 -11.32 13.35
CA GLU A 53 17.61 -10.87 13.34
C GLU A 53 18.50 -11.73 12.43
N LYS A 54 18.28 -13.04 12.38
CA LYS A 54 18.98 -13.90 11.42
C LYS A 54 18.62 -13.51 9.98
N LEU A 55 17.34 -13.27 9.70
CA LEU A 55 16.88 -12.84 8.37
C LEU A 55 17.50 -11.49 7.96
N LYS A 56 17.47 -10.48 8.84
CA LYS A 56 18.10 -9.16 8.59
C LYS A 56 19.59 -9.27 8.26
N ASN A 57 20.32 -10.14 8.97
CA ASN A 57 21.74 -10.33 8.69
C ASN A 57 22.00 -10.97 7.32
N MET A 58 21.11 -11.86 6.86
CA MET A 58 21.21 -12.49 5.54
C MET A 58 20.88 -11.52 4.40
N THR A 59 20.09 -10.48 4.65
CA THR A 59 19.72 -9.50 3.62
C THR A 59 20.74 -8.40 3.41
N LYS A 60 21.77 -8.26 4.25
CA LYS A 60 22.82 -7.25 4.05
C LYS A 60 23.43 -7.32 2.64
N PRO A 61 23.74 -6.18 2.01
CA PRO A 61 23.67 -4.81 2.55
C PRO A 61 22.26 -4.21 2.61
N GLU A 62 21.26 -4.83 1.97
CA GLU A 62 19.88 -4.34 1.99
C GLU A 62 19.17 -4.59 3.33
N GLU A 63 18.37 -3.61 3.74
CA GLU A 63 17.59 -3.64 4.98
C GLU A 63 16.09 -3.79 4.69
N PHE A 64 15.39 -4.41 5.64
CA PHE A 64 13.93 -4.44 5.61
C PHE A 64 13.37 -3.14 6.17
N ILE A 65 12.56 -2.44 5.37
CA ILE A 65 11.76 -1.30 5.86
C ILE A 65 10.56 -1.79 6.67
N VAL A 66 10.05 -2.98 6.33
CA VAL A 66 9.02 -3.70 7.07
C VAL A 66 9.44 -5.16 7.17
N LEU A 67 9.36 -5.73 8.37
CA LEU A 67 9.46 -7.16 8.59
C LEU A 67 8.48 -7.52 9.70
N LYS A 68 7.38 -8.19 9.34
CA LYS A 68 6.33 -8.57 10.30
C LYS A 68 5.96 -10.03 10.16
N VAL A 69 5.59 -10.66 11.27
CA VAL A 69 5.03 -12.01 11.27
C VAL A 69 3.61 -11.94 10.72
N SER A 70 3.33 -12.62 9.61
CA SER A 70 1.99 -12.72 9.03
C SER A 70 1.24 -13.96 9.52
N LYS A 71 1.94 -15.05 9.80
CA LYS A 71 1.36 -16.29 10.35
C LYS A 71 2.41 -17.06 11.14
N SER A 72 2.04 -17.59 12.30
CA SER A 72 2.87 -18.51 13.08
C SER A 72 2.10 -19.80 13.36
N THR A 73 2.76 -20.93 13.21
CA THR A 73 2.23 -22.28 13.45
C THR A 73 3.32 -23.15 14.09
N LEU A 74 2.98 -24.37 14.50
CA LEU A 74 3.97 -25.33 15.00
C LEU A 74 4.97 -25.79 13.91
N GLU A 75 4.62 -25.67 12.63
CA GLU A 75 5.41 -26.16 11.51
C GLU A 75 6.22 -25.08 10.79
N PHE A 76 5.75 -23.83 10.83
CA PHE A 76 6.40 -22.72 10.14
C PHE A 76 6.00 -21.35 10.70
N ILE A 77 6.88 -20.38 10.46
CA ILE A 77 6.61 -18.95 10.63
C ILE A 77 6.67 -18.28 9.26
N ARG A 78 5.63 -17.50 8.90
CA ARG A 78 5.60 -16.66 7.71
C ARG A 78 5.79 -15.20 8.09
N PHE A 79 6.61 -14.54 7.30
CA PHE A 79 6.86 -13.12 7.37
C PHE A 79 6.44 -12.46 6.07
N GLU A 80 5.84 -11.28 6.22
CA GLU A 80 5.72 -10.29 5.15
C GLU A 80 6.84 -9.28 5.35
N ALA A 81 7.62 -9.06 4.30
CA ALA A 81 8.73 -8.12 4.32
C ALA A 81 8.65 -7.15 3.15
N GLU A 82 9.19 -5.96 3.37
CA GLU A 82 9.39 -4.93 2.36
C GLU A 82 10.84 -4.46 2.41
N ILE A 83 11.40 -4.15 1.25
CA ILE A 83 12.72 -3.50 1.11
C ILE A 83 12.54 -2.17 0.38
N GLU A 84 13.55 -1.31 0.48
CA GLU A 84 13.48 0.03 -0.12
C GLU A 84 13.40 0.00 -1.66
N ASN A 85 14.18 -0.86 -2.34
CA ASN A 85 14.33 -0.80 -3.80
C ASN A 85 13.89 -2.08 -4.47
N LYS A 86 12.98 -1.96 -5.44
CA LYS A 86 12.44 -3.12 -6.16
C LYS A 86 13.49 -3.84 -7.00
N SER A 87 14.45 -3.10 -7.56
CA SER A 87 15.54 -3.67 -8.36
C SER A 87 16.46 -4.59 -7.56
N LYS A 88 16.53 -4.45 -6.24
CA LYS A 88 17.34 -5.28 -5.34
C LYS A 88 16.62 -6.54 -4.87
N LEU A 89 15.31 -6.63 -5.07
CA LEU A 89 14.48 -7.73 -4.60
C LEU A 89 14.96 -9.11 -5.06
N PRO A 90 15.36 -9.33 -6.33
CA PRO A 90 15.89 -10.63 -6.77
C PRO A 90 17.17 -11.04 -6.01
N SER A 91 18.04 -10.07 -5.71
CA SER A 91 19.28 -10.29 -4.96
C SER A 91 19.01 -10.67 -3.50
N VAL A 92 18.07 -9.98 -2.85
CA VAL A 92 17.61 -10.30 -1.49
C VAL A 92 16.99 -11.69 -1.44
N ILE A 93 16.13 -12.03 -2.40
CA ILE A 93 15.52 -13.38 -2.48
C ILE A 93 16.59 -14.45 -2.65
N ALA A 94 17.58 -14.25 -3.53
CA ALA A 94 18.66 -15.23 -3.74
C ALA A 94 19.53 -15.47 -2.50
N ARG A 95 19.63 -14.49 -1.59
CA ARG A 95 20.32 -14.66 -0.31
C ARG A 95 19.48 -15.36 0.77
N LEU A 96 18.17 -15.46 0.59
CA LEU A 96 17.24 -16.04 1.57
C LEU A 96 16.71 -17.40 1.13
N ASP A 97 16.23 -17.52 -0.10
CA ASP A 97 15.55 -18.72 -0.57
C ASP A 97 16.49 -19.92 -0.60
N THR A 98 15.97 -21.09 -0.21
CA THR A 98 16.71 -22.36 -0.07
C THR A 98 17.86 -22.34 0.94
N ARG A 99 18.06 -21.25 1.68
CA ARG A 99 19.07 -21.17 2.73
C ARG A 99 18.54 -21.72 4.05
N THR A 100 19.45 -21.82 5.02
CA THR A 100 19.14 -22.31 6.37
C THR A 100 19.67 -21.36 7.44
N ILE A 101 18.97 -21.28 8.57
CA ILE A 101 19.42 -20.56 9.76
C ILE A 101 19.55 -21.51 10.94
N LYS A 102 20.53 -21.25 11.80
CA LYS A 102 20.71 -21.93 13.08
C LYS A 102 20.25 -21.02 14.21
N LEU A 103 19.36 -21.53 15.05
CA LEU A 103 18.88 -20.82 16.25
C LEU A 103 19.60 -21.30 17.50
N SER A 104 19.65 -20.41 18.49
CA SER A 104 20.22 -20.64 19.81
C SER A 104 19.45 -21.74 20.52
N GLY A 105 20.15 -22.76 21.03
CA GLY A 105 19.50 -23.84 21.77
C GLY A 105 18.76 -24.88 20.92
N PHE A 106 18.87 -24.80 19.59
CA PHE A 106 18.38 -25.81 18.63
C PHE A 106 19.56 -26.41 17.84
N SER A 107 19.58 -27.74 17.72
CA SER A 107 20.57 -28.45 16.90
C SER A 107 20.21 -28.46 15.42
N GLU A 108 18.91 -28.45 15.11
CA GLU A 108 18.38 -28.50 13.75
C GLU A 108 18.52 -27.16 13.03
N LEU A 109 18.86 -27.23 11.74
CA LEU A 109 18.89 -26.08 10.84
C LEU A 109 17.50 -25.83 10.27
N LEU A 110 17.02 -24.60 10.38
CA LEU A 110 15.70 -24.21 9.88
C LEU A 110 15.79 -23.79 8.43
N LYS A 111 14.98 -24.41 7.56
CA LYS A 111 14.95 -24.10 6.13
C LYS A 111 14.14 -22.84 5.85
N ILE A 112 14.65 -22.01 4.96
CA ILE A 112 14.00 -20.78 4.51
C ILE A 112 13.48 -20.97 3.09
N ARG A 113 12.26 -20.50 2.87
CA ARG A 113 11.70 -20.24 1.54
C ARG A 113 11.39 -18.77 1.42
N ALA A 114 11.83 -18.14 0.35
CA ALA A 114 11.56 -16.73 0.09
C ALA A 114 11.14 -16.53 -1.37
N ALA A 115 10.13 -15.68 -1.59
CA ALA A 115 9.67 -15.34 -2.93
C ALA A 115 9.09 -13.93 -2.96
N GLU A 116 9.12 -13.28 -4.12
CA GLU A 116 8.43 -12.02 -4.34
C GLU A 116 6.94 -12.20 -4.01
N ALA A 117 6.41 -11.28 -3.22
CA ALA A 117 5.02 -11.33 -2.82
C ALA A 117 4.16 -10.84 -3.98
N LYS A 118 3.14 -11.62 -4.33
CA LYS A 118 2.07 -11.13 -5.20
C LYS A 118 1.26 -10.11 -4.42
N ILE A 119 1.37 -8.84 -4.81
CA ILE A 119 0.55 -7.79 -4.25
C ILE A 119 -0.89 -8.05 -4.71
N PRO A 120 -1.87 -8.17 -3.79
CA PRO A 120 -3.25 -8.35 -4.19
C PRO A 120 -3.72 -7.07 -4.89
N TYR A 121 -3.94 -7.15 -6.20
CA TYR A 121 -4.61 -6.12 -6.97
C TYR A 121 -5.82 -6.75 -7.68
N PRO A 122 -6.94 -6.02 -7.85
CA PRO A 122 -8.09 -6.54 -8.58
C PRO A 122 -7.68 -6.78 -10.04
N THR A 123 -7.73 -8.02 -10.49
CA THR A 123 -7.56 -8.33 -11.92
C THR A 123 -8.79 -7.83 -12.68
N ARG A 124 -8.66 -7.57 -13.98
CA ARG A 124 -9.82 -7.21 -14.83
C ARG A 124 -10.95 -8.25 -14.72
N HIS A 125 -10.61 -9.53 -14.63
CA HIS A 125 -11.59 -10.59 -14.46
C HIS A 125 -12.29 -10.49 -13.09
N ALA A 126 -11.54 -10.31 -12.01
CA ALA A 126 -12.10 -10.13 -10.66
C ALA A 126 -12.98 -8.88 -10.58
N TRP A 127 -12.56 -7.77 -11.19
CA TRP A 127 -13.35 -6.54 -11.30
C TRP A 127 -14.66 -6.78 -12.05
N ASN A 128 -14.58 -7.34 -13.26
CA ASN A 128 -15.76 -7.61 -14.09
C ASN A 128 -16.73 -8.61 -13.44
N SER A 129 -16.23 -9.63 -12.73
CA SER A 129 -17.09 -10.58 -12.00
C SER A 129 -17.75 -9.91 -10.80
N TYR A 130 -16.99 -9.15 -10.00
CA TYR A 130 -17.54 -8.41 -8.85
C TYR A 130 -18.73 -7.54 -9.25
N PHE A 131 -18.59 -6.71 -10.28
CA PHE A 131 -19.66 -5.82 -10.71
C PHE A 131 -20.77 -6.53 -11.51
N ARG A 132 -20.51 -7.67 -12.15
CA ARG A 132 -21.54 -8.46 -12.84
C ARG A 132 -22.43 -9.23 -11.86
N ASP A 133 -21.83 -9.82 -10.84
CA ASP A 133 -22.49 -10.78 -9.95
C ASP A 133 -23.11 -10.10 -8.70
N ALA A 134 -22.86 -8.81 -8.51
CA ALA A 134 -23.40 -8.00 -7.41
C ALA A 134 -24.91 -7.72 -7.59
N ARG A 135 -25.74 -8.64 -7.11
CA ARG A 135 -27.22 -8.57 -7.21
C ARG A 135 -27.87 -7.33 -6.58
N ASN A 136 -27.18 -6.66 -5.64
CA ASN A 136 -27.70 -5.49 -4.91
C ASN A 136 -26.83 -4.23 -5.10
N MET A 137 -26.08 -4.14 -6.21
CA MET A 137 -25.27 -2.96 -6.50
C MET A 137 -26.16 -1.73 -6.75
N ASN A 138 -25.81 -0.62 -6.13
CA ASN A 138 -26.42 0.67 -6.33
C ASN A 138 -25.34 1.68 -6.73
N GLU A 139 -25.28 2.06 -8.01
CA GLU A 139 -24.30 3.04 -8.52
C GLU A 139 -24.34 4.41 -7.81
N MET A 140 -25.42 4.72 -7.08
CA MET A 140 -25.53 5.93 -6.26
C MET A 140 -24.85 5.81 -4.89
N LYS A 141 -24.34 4.63 -4.51
CA LYS A 141 -23.56 4.44 -3.29
C LYS A 141 -22.06 4.56 -3.56
N PRO A 142 -21.29 5.23 -2.67
CA PRO A 142 -19.84 5.33 -2.79
C PRO A 142 -19.18 3.95 -2.91
N GLY A 143 -18.30 3.77 -3.89
CA GLY A 143 -17.56 2.53 -4.11
C GLY A 143 -18.33 1.40 -4.81
N GLU A 144 -19.62 1.61 -5.11
CA GLU A 144 -20.44 0.63 -5.84
C GLU A 144 -20.50 0.92 -7.35
N ARG A 145 -19.87 2.01 -7.81
CA ARG A 145 -19.81 2.35 -9.23
C ARG A 145 -18.53 1.81 -9.90
N PRO A 146 -18.63 1.05 -11.01
CA PRO A 146 -17.48 0.39 -11.64
C PRO A 146 -16.53 1.35 -12.36
N ASP A 147 -16.86 2.63 -12.53
CA ASP A 147 -16.04 3.65 -13.20
C ASP A 147 -15.45 4.68 -12.24
N THR A 148 -15.60 4.48 -10.92
CA THR A 148 -15.10 5.41 -9.89
C THR A 148 -14.05 4.74 -9.00
N ILE A 149 -12.89 5.37 -8.85
CA ILE A 149 -11.89 5.00 -7.85
C ILE A 149 -12.03 5.91 -6.63
N HIS A 150 -12.04 5.33 -5.44
CA HIS A 150 -11.86 6.03 -4.17
C HIS A 150 -10.40 5.95 -3.73
N ILE A 151 -9.78 7.10 -3.50
CA ILE A 151 -8.40 7.21 -3.05
C ILE A 151 -8.42 7.96 -1.72
N ASN A 152 -7.70 7.45 -0.72
CA ASN A 152 -7.59 8.07 0.59
C ASN A 152 -6.13 8.37 0.92
N ASN A 153 -5.92 9.09 2.02
CA ASN A 153 -4.59 9.33 2.59
C ASN A 153 -3.64 10.13 1.67
N LEU A 154 -4.20 11.00 0.81
CA LEU A 154 -3.41 11.85 -0.08
C LEU A 154 -3.02 13.15 0.64
N PRO A 155 -1.78 13.65 0.55
CA PRO A 155 -1.41 14.91 1.21
C PRO A 155 -2.13 16.12 0.60
N CYS A 156 -2.85 16.91 1.41
CA CYS A 156 -3.61 18.08 0.94
C CYS A 156 -2.72 19.07 0.18
N ARG A 157 -1.57 19.41 0.76
CA ARG A 157 -0.58 20.33 0.19
C ARG A 157 0.01 19.86 -1.15
N TRP A 158 -0.02 18.57 -1.46
CA TRP A 158 0.44 18.07 -2.76
C TRP A 158 -0.55 18.39 -3.88
N PHE A 159 -1.82 18.63 -3.54
CA PHE A 159 -2.89 18.89 -4.49
C PHE A 159 -3.46 20.31 -4.39
N ALA A 160 -2.89 21.18 -3.54
CA ALA A 160 -3.18 22.61 -3.52
C ALA A 160 -2.48 23.36 -4.68
N THR A 161 -3.07 24.47 -5.15
CA THR A 161 -2.43 25.32 -6.16
C THR A 161 -1.23 26.07 -5.58
N LYS A 162 -0.30 26.53 -6.44
CA LYS A 162 0.86 27.32 -5.97
C LYS A 162 0.43 28.56 -5.18
N GLN A 163 -0.65 29.23 -5.60
CA GLN A 163 -1.17 30.42 -4.94
C GLN A 163 -1.77 30.09 -3.56
N ASP A 164 -2.50 28.99 -3.44
CA ASP A 164 -3.10 28.58 -2.16
C ASP A 164 -2.02 28.19 -1.15
N LYS A 165 -0.99 27.45 -1.58
CA LYS A 165 0.16 27.10 -0.73
C LYS A 165 0.87 28.32 -0.16
N THR A 166 1.01 29.40 -0.93
CA THR A 166 1.65 30.65 -0.45
C THR A 166 0.82 31.38 0.59
N LYS A 167 -0.50 31.17 0.60
CA LYS A 167 -1.43 31.78 1.57
C LYS A 167 -1.66 30.90 2.80
N GLY A 168 -0.94 29.78 2.92
CA GLY A 168 -1.17 28.79 3.98
C GLY A 168 -2.51 28.05 3.83
N ASN A 169 -3.15 28.13 2.65
CA ASN A 169 -4.35 27.38 2.35
C ASN A 169 -3.96 26.07 1.67
N ASP A 170 -3.94 24.97 2.43
CA ASP A 170 -3.58 23.66 1.89
C ASP A 170 -4.79 22.89 1.34
N ILE A 171 -5.96 23.53 1.14
CA ILE A 171 -7.14 22.88 0.55
C ILE A 171 -6.79 22.33 -0.85
N PRO A 172 -7.04 21.04 -1.12
CA PRO A 172 -6.75 20.43 -2.42
C PRO A 172 -7.67 20.99 -3.53
N SER A 173 -7.10 21.20 -4.70
CA SER A 173 -7.81 21.70 -5.89
C SER A 173 -8.38 20.55 -6.71
N GLU A 174 -9.70 20.57 -6.95
CA GLU A 174 -10.36 19.61 -7.85
C GLU A 174 -9.77 19.63 -9.26
N TYR A 175 -9.42 20.82 -9.76
CA TYR A 175 -8.78 20.97 -11.08
C TYR A 175 -7.45 20.22 -11.13
N LEU A 176 -6.59 20.42 -10.13
CA LEU A 176 -5.28 19.75 -10.08
C LEU A 176 -5.45 18.24 -9.87
N PHE A 177 -6.33 17.83 -8.96
CA PHE A 177 -6.64 16.43 -8.71
C PHE A 177 -7.11 15.72 -9.98
N ARG A 178 -8.05 16.33 -10.73
CA ARG A 178 -8.47 15.84 -12.05
C ARG A 178 -7.28 15.71 -13.00
N LYS A 179 -6.47 16.76 -13.17
CA LYS A 179 -5.32 16.76 -14.09
C LYS A 179 -4.28 15.69 -13.76
N VAL A 180 -4.04 15.44 -12.47
CA VAL A 180 -3.12 14.40 -12.01
C VAL A 180 -3.61 13.01 -12.43
N PHE A 181 -4.90 12.71 -12.32
CA PHE A 181 -5.43 11.39 -12.65
C PHE A 181 -5.83 11.23 -14.13
N GLU A 182 -5.91 12.31 -14.90
CA GLU A 182 -6.08 12.27 -16.36
C GLU A 182 -4.94 11.53 -17.09
N VAL A 183 -3.80 11.30 -16.43
CA VAL A 183 -2.68 10.49 -16.96
C VAL A 183 -3.07 9.05 -17.28
N PHE A 184 -4.06 8.48 -16.57
CA PHE A 184 -4.55 7.11 -16.80
C PHE A 184 -5.67 7.04 -17.84
N GLY A 185 -6.34 8.15 -18.10
CA GLY A 185 -7.46 8.22 -19.05
C GLY A 185 -8.38 9.41 -18.81
N GLU A 186 -9.40 9.55 -19.65
CA GLU A 186 -10.29 10.70 -19.56
C GLU A 186 -11.15 10.66 -18.29
N VAL A 187 -11.01 11.69 -17.45
CA VAL A 187 -11.78 11.85 -16.22
C VAL A 187 -13.10 12.58 -16.52
N ARG A 188 -14.22 11.95 -16.16
CA ARG A 188 -15.57 12.52 -16.25
C ARG A 188 -15.79 13.56 -15.17
N CYS A 189 -15.58 13.17 -13.90
CA CYS A 189 -15.69 14.05 -12.76
C CYS A 189 -14.75 13.62 -11.64
N VAL A 190 -14.51 14.53 -10.71
CA VAL A 190 -13.87 14.26 -9.44
C VAL A 190 -14.73 14.82 -8.32
N ASP A 191 -14.66 14.21 -7.14
CA ASP A 191 -15.27 14.72 -5.90
C ASP A 191 -14.18 14.74 -4.83
N ILE A 192 -13.99 15.89 -4.19
CA ILE A 192 -13.13 16.03 -3.01
C ILE A 192 -14.00 16.54 -1.85
N PRO A 193 -14.45 15.66 -0.93
CA PRO A 193 -15.34 16.07 0.15
C PRO A 193 -14.80 17.22 1.01
N LEU A 194 -13.47 17.32 1.16
CA LEU A 194 -12.81 18.39 1.90
C LEU A 194 -12.91 19.77 1.21
N ALA A 195 -13.03 19.80 -0.11
CA ALA A 195 -13.10 21.03 -0.89
C ALA A 195 -14.54 21.54 -1.10
N ASP A 196 -15.56 20.74 -0.74
CA ASP A 196 -16.97 21.07 -0.92
C ASP A 196 -17.54 21.87 0.28
N PRO A 197 -17.89 23.17 0.10
CA PRO A 197 -18.40 24.01 1.18
C PRO A 197 -19.82 23.62 1.64
N TYR A 198 -20.54 22.82 0.85
CA TYR A 198 -21.89 22.35 1.18
C TYR A 198 -21.88 20.98 1.86
N ARG A 199 -20.72 20.32 1.98
CA ARG A 199 -20.60 18.97 2.52
C ARG A 199 -21.07 18.84 3.97
N ASN A 200 -20.88 19.89 4.76
CA ASN A 200 -21.36 20.01 6.14
C ASN A 200 -22.89 20.09 6.24
N LYS A 201 -23.58 20.41 5.15
CA LYS A 201 -25.05 20.49 5.07
C LYS A 201 -25.67 19.19 4.54
N MET A 202 -24.85 18.24 4.07
CA MET A 202 -25.33 16.95 3.60
C MET A 202 -25.63 16.00 4.76
N LYS A 203 -26.52 15.02 4.52
CA LYS A 203 -26.77 13.95 5.50
C LYS A 203 -25.48 13.19 5.76
N THR A 204 -25.25 12.77 7.01
CA THR A 204 -24.01 12.12 7.47
C THR A 204 -23.58 10.91 6.61
N HIS A 205 -24.53 10.13 6.08
CA HIS A 205 -24.24 9.00 5.19
C HIS A 205 -23.86 9.38 3.74
N LEU A 206 -24.15 10.61 3.31
CA LEU A 206 -23.78 11.15 1.98
C LEU A 206 -22.53 12.02 2.05
N SER A 207 -22.33 12.67 3.19
CA SER A 207 -21.22 13.59 3.42
C SER A 207 -19.86 12.91 3.22
N GLY A 208 -19.73 11.60 3.43
CA GLY A 208 -18.46 10.87 3.30
C GLY A 208 -17.40 11.27 4.34
N MET A 209 -17.59 12.41 5.02
CA MET A 209 -16.75 12.92 6.09
C MET A 209 -16.70 11.93 7.25
N LYS A 210 -15.58 11.19 7.35
CA LYS A 210 -15.21 10.53 8.58
C LYS A 210 -14.82 11.64 9.57
N THR A 211 -15.53 11.73 10.68
CA THR A 211 -15.37 12.72 11.77
C THR A 211 -13.92 13.12 12.07
N PHE A 212 -13.77 14.42 12.39
CA PHE A 212 -12.56 15.14 12.80
C PHE A 212 -11.60 14.29 13.65
N SER A 213 -10.43 14.03 13.09
CA SER A 213 -9.23 13.63 13.84
C SER A 213 -8.13 14.59 13.43
N PHE A 214 -7.40 15.15 14.40
CA PHE A 214 -6.38 16.20 14.22
C PHE A 214 -5.29 15.85 13.16
N GLU A 215 -5.09 14.57 12.82
CA GLU A 215 -4.18 14.11 11.76
C GLU A 215 -4.77 14.25 10.33
N LYS A 216 -6.07 14.47 10.17
CA LYS A 216 -6.76 14.63 8.87
C LYS A 216 -6.55 16.00 8.23
N ASP A 217 -6.05 16.99 8.95
CA ASP A 217 -5.84 18.33 8.37
C ASP A 217 -4.72 18.34 7.31
N LEU A 218 -3.90 17.29 7.26
CA LEU A 218 -2.81 17.13 6.29
C LEU A 218 -3.14 16.17 5.15
N SER A 219 -4.23 15.39 5.23
CA SER A 219 -4.59 14.40 4.19
C SER A 219 -6.06 14.46 3.78
N PHE A 220 -6.35 14.19 2.51
CA PHE A 220 -7.71 14.14 1.98
C PHE A 220 -8.00 12.79 1.33
N GLU A 221 -9.29 12.55 1.11
CA GLU A 221 -9.78 11.52 0.22
C GLU A 221 -10.45 12.16 -0.99
N GLY A 222 -10.39 11.47 -2.12
CA GLY A 222 -10.99 11.93 -3.36
C GLY A 222 -11.56 10.77 -4.16
N TYR A 223 -12.56 11.08 -4.98
CA TYR A 223 -13.19 10.16 -5.90
C TYR A 223 -12.85 10.60 -7.31
N VAL A 224 -12.42 9.67 -8.15
CA VAL A 224 -12.11 9.93 -9.56
C VAL A 224 -13.01 9.04 -10.41
N GLN A 225 -13.91 9.64 -11.18
CA GLN A 225 -14.76 8.94 -12.12
C GLN A 225 -14.20 9.06 -13.53
N PHE A 226 -13.91 7.93 -14.18
CA PHE A 226 -13.42 7.89 -15.56
C PHE A 226 -14.58 7.79 -16.55
N LYS A 227 -14.38 8.28 -17.78
CA LYS A 227 -15.38 8.11 -18.84
C LYS A 227 -15.50 6.65 -19.29
N GLU A 228 -14.38 5.94 -19.33
CA GLU A 228 -14.32 4.54 -19.68
C GLU A 228 -13.59 3.77 -18.58
N TYR A 229 -14.18 2.68 -18.09
CA TYR A 229 -13.55 1.85 -17.06
C TYR A 229 -12.32 1.09 -17.57
N ILE A 230 -12.09 1.04 -18.90
CA ILE A 230 -10.87 0.44 -19.46
C ILE A 230 -9.61 1.23 -19.11
N CYS A 231 -9.76 2.49 -18.72
CA CYS A 231 -8.66 3.36 -18.28
C CYS A 231 -7.94 2.84 -17.02
N PHE A 232 -8.53 1.92 -16.27
CA PHE A 232 -7.88 1.29 -15.10
C PHE A 232 -6.81 0.26 -15.43
N VAL A 233 -6.64 -0.10 -16.70
CA VAL A 233 -5.76 -1.21 -17.14
C VAL A 233 -4.43 -0.71 -17.71
N LYS A 234 -4.23 0.61 -17.83
CA LYS A 234 -3.02 1.22 -18.39
C LYS A 234 -1.95 1.48 -17.33
#